data_AF-A0A645D6Z7-F1
#
_entry.id   AF-A0A645D6Z7-F1
#
_cell.length_a   1.000
_cell.length_b   1.000
_cell.length_c   1.000
_cell.angle_alpha   90.00
_cell.angle_beta   90.00
_cell.angle_gamma   90.00
#
_symmetry.space_group_name_H-M   'P 1'
#
loop_
_entity.id
_entity.type
_entity.pdbx_description
1 polymer ?
#
loop_
_entity_poly.entity_id
_entity_poly.type
_entity_poly.pdbx_seq_one_letter_code
_entity_poly.pdbx_strand_id
1 'polypeptide(L)'
;MTITPRQLVIPAAGTASFNYVINVPKETTLCGSYWSLIMVEPIDQILLQPPIDADGNMAFGVMTVFKYAIQMITDIGNTGVRDIEFADKKLINAGGVSVLALDIANKGERVIRPVVWAELYDEQGNHAGRFEGGRRWIYPGSSCRFEIPFKDVKAGQYKTLIIADGGEEEAFGAQYALILK
;
A
#
# COMPACT_ATOMS: atom_id res chain seq x y z
N MET A 1 17.84 -1.67 14.68
CA MET A 1 17.42 -3.08 14.51
C MET A 1 18.65 -3.96 14.46
N THR A 2 18.62 -5.12 15.10
CA THR A 2 19.67 -6.16 15.06
C THR A 2 19.08 -7.45 14.50
N ILE A 3 19.83 -8.17 13.66
CA ILE A 3 19.41 -9.42 13.01
C ILE A 3 20.45 -10.49 13.30
N THR A 4 20.01 -11.69 13.71
CA THR A 4 20.89 -12.81 14.06
C THR A 4 20.29 -14.16 13.61
N PRO A 5 21.01 -14.99 12.84
CA PRO A 5 22.29 -14.67 12.18
C PRO A 5 22.08 -13.70 11.01
N ARG A 6 23.14 -12.98 10.61
CA ARG A 6 23.09 -12.08 9.44
C ARG A 6 23.24 -12.80 8.09
N GLN A 7 23.65 -14.07 8.14
CA GLN A 7 23.81 -14.96 7.00
C GLN A 7 23.36 -16.35 7.40
N LEU A 8 22.77 -17.07 6.47
CA LEU A 8 22.23 -18.41 6.69
C LEU A 8 22.28 -19.20 5.37
N VAL A 9 22.53 -20.50 5.48
CA VAL A 9 22.49 -21.42 4.33
C VAL A 9 21.11 -22.05 4.28
N ILE A 10 20.41 -21.90 3.15
CA ILE A 10 19.11 -22.53 2.90
C ILE A 10 19.35 -23.70 1.92
N PRO A 11 19.17 -24.97 2.34
CA PRO A 11 19.29 -26.09 1.43
C PRO A 11 18.13 -26.09 0.41
N ALA A 12 18.28 -26.84 -0.69
CA ALA A 12 17.22 -26.97 -1.68
C ALA A 12 15.92 -27.46 -1.02
N ALA A 13 14.80 -26.79 -1.33
CA ALA A 13 13.48 -27.00 -0.70
C ALA A 13 13.47 -26.86 0.85
N GLY A 14 14.48 -26.22 1.43
CA GLY A 14 14.61 -26.00 2.86
C GLY A 14 13.98 -24.68 3.33
N THR A 15 13.83 -24.59 4.64
CA THR A 15 13.41 -23.38 5.36
C THR A 15 14.49 -23.02 6.37
N ALA A 16 14.70 -21.73 6.57
CA ALA A 16 15.58 -21.23 7.62
C ALA A 16 14.93 -20.04 8.32
N SER A 17 15.32 -19.83 9.57
CA SER A 17 14.79 -18.78 10.44
C SER A 17 15.91 -17.88 10.91
N PHE A 18 15.60 -16.59 11.08
CA PHE A 18 16.46 -15.62 11.74
C PHE A 18 15.66 -14.88 12.79
N ASN A 19 16.35 -14.38 13.81
CA ASN A 19 15.76 -13.56 14.85
C ASN A 19 16.07 -12.09 14.56
N TYR A 20 15.15 -11.20 14.93
CA TYR A 20 15.35 -9.76 14.85
C TYR A 20 14.95 -9.10 16.17
N VAL A 21 15.63 -8.00 16.49
CA VAL A 21 15.32 -7.14 17.63
C VAL A 21 15.20 -5.71 17.14
N ILE A 22 14.07 -5.07 17.41
CA ILE A 22 13.85 -3.65 17.14
C ILE A 22 14.22 -2.88 18.41
N ASN A 23 15.34 -2.17 18.37
CA ASN A 23 15.75 -1.29 19.45
C ASN A 23 15.08 0.07 19.27
N VAL A 24 14.12 0.38 20.14
CA VAL A 24 13.48 1.69 20.19
C VAL A 24 14.34 2.62 21.05
N PRO A 25 14.75 3.80 20.55
CA PRO A 25 15.45 4.80 21.35
C PRO A 25 14.63 5.17 22.60
N LYS A 26 15.31 5.51 23.71
CA LYS A 26 14.65 5.92 24.96
C LYS A 26 14.07 7.33 24.92
N GLU A 27 14.02 7.96 23.76
CA GLU A 27 13.50 9.30 23.55
C GLU A 27 11.99 9.31 23.83
N THR A 28 11.54 10.19 24.72
CA THR A 28 10.13 10.27 25.14
C THR A 28 9.22 10.96 24.12
N THR A 29 9.79 11.46 23.02
CA THR A 29 9.10 12.19 21.96
C THR A 29 8.60 11.29 20.83
N LEU A 30 9.08 10.04 20.75
CA LEU A 30 8.64 9.12 19.71
C LEU A 30 7.16 8.76 19.92
N CYS A 31 6.35 8.93 18.87
CA CYS A 31 4.96 8.53 18.85
C CYS A 31 4.56 7.95 17.49
N GLY A 32 3.44 7.23 17.46
CA GLY A 32 2.84 6.72 16.23
C GLY A 32 3.56 5.51 15.63
N SER A 33 3.54 5.41 14.31
CA SER A 33 4.04 4.27 13.53
C SER A 33 5.29 4.63 12.72
N TYR A 34 6.30 3.78 12.79
CA TYR A 34 7.52 3.85 11.99
C TYR A 34 7.61 2.63 11.10
N TRP A 35 8.26 2.76 9.93
CA TRP A 35 8.49 1.63 9.05
C TRP A 35 9.98 1.39 8.85
N SER A 36 10.33 0.11 8.69
CA SER A 36 11.67 -0.34 8.34
C SER A 36 11.60 -1.53 7.39
N LEU A 37 12.73 -1.92 6.81
CA LEU A 37 12.84 -3.05 5.89
C LEU A 37 13.92 -4.02 6.33
N ILE A 38 13.63 -5.31 6.24
CA ILE A 38 14.64 -6.37 6.25
C ILE A 38 14.79 -6.84 4.80
N MET A 39 16.00 -6.67 4.25
CA MET A 39 16.33 -7.20 2.92
C MET A 39 17.00 -8.56 3.07
N VAL A 40 16.41 -9.57 2.43
CA VAL A 40 17.00 -10.89 2.28
C VAL A 40 17.50 -11.00 0.84
N GLU A 41 18.80 -11.13 0.70
CA GLU A 41 19.47 -11.22 -0.60
C GLU A 41 20.42 -12.43 -0.62
N PRO A 42 20.58 -13.08 -1.77
CA PRO A 42 21.60 -14.10 -1.92
C PRO A 42 22.97 -13.45 -1.72
N ILE A 43 23.88 -14.20 -1.11
CA ILE A 43 25.30 -13.83 -1.12
C ILE A 43 25.80 -14.22 -2.50
N ASP A 44 26.08 -13.24 -3.36
CA ASP A 44 26.59 -13.47 -4.71
C ASP A 44 27.90 -14.27 -4.63
N GLN A 45 27.84 -15.57 -4.93
CA GLN A 45 29.03 -16.41 -5.07
C GLN A 45 29.46 -16.59 -6.53
N ILE A 46 28.72 -16.03 -7.49
CA ILE A 46 29.01 -16.18 -8.90
C ILE A 46 29.70 -14.89 -9.38
N LEU A 47 31.03 -14.90 -9.35
CA LEU A 47 31.78 -14.08 -10.29
C LEU A 47 31.36 -14.56 -11.68
N LEU A 48 30.75 -13.67 -12.48
CA LEU A 48 30.45 -13.96 -13.88
C LEU A 48 31.76 -14.38 -14.54
N GLN A 49 31.90 -15.68 -14.84
CA GLN A 49 32.93 -16.10 -15.77
C GLN A 49 32.53 -15.52 -17.12
N PRO A 50 33.45 -14.83 -17.83
CA PRO A 50 33.14 -14.33 -19.15
C PRO A 50 32.69 -15.53 -20.01
N PRO A 51 31.57 -15.39 -20.75
CA PRO A 51 31.12 -16.48 -21.60
C PRO A 51 32.24 -16.84 -22.57
N ILE A 52 32.59 -18.13 -22.62
CA ILE A 52 33.64 -18.62 -23.52
C ILE A 52 33.07 -18.56 -24.94
N ASP A 53 33.66 -17.72 -25.76
CA ASP A 53 33.39 -17.67 -27.20
C ASP A 53 33.98 -18.92 -27.85
N ALA A 54 33.12 -19.84 -28.29
CA ALA A 54 33.54 -21.06 -28.96
C ALA A 54 33.80 -20.84 -30.48
N ASP A 55 33.27 -19.76 -31.08
CA ASP A 55 33.14 -19.62 -32.54
C ASP A 55 33.54 -18.24 -33.11
N GLY A 56 34.12 -17.33 -32.32
CA GLY A 56 34.53 -15.98 -32.77
C GLY A 56 33.40 -14.93 -32.75
N ASN A 57 32.29 -15.22 -32.07
CA ASN A 57 31.11 -14.36 -32.01
C ASN A 57 30.97 -13.64 -30.65
N MET A 58 30.29 -12.50 -30.65
CA MET A 58 30.02 -11.75 -29.42
C MET A 58 29.09 -12.55 -28.48
N ALA A 59 29.59 -12.89 -27.30
CA ALA A 59 28.83 -13.60 -26.27
C ALA A 59 28.52 -12.70 -25.06
N PHE A 60 27.31 -12.81 -24.51
CA PHE A 60 26.87 -12.09 -23.32
C PHE A 60 26.31 -13.04 -22.26
N GLY A 61 26.61 -12.76 -20.99
CA GLY A 61 26.00 -13.42 -19.84
C GLY A 61 25.02 -12.47 -19.14
N VAL A 62 23.79 -12.91 -18.90
CA VAL A 62 22.78 -12.19 -18.11
C VAL A 62 22.48 -13.01 -16.87
N MET A 63 22.58 -12.39 -15.70
CA MET A 63 22.24 -13.01 -14.41
C MET A 63 21.13 -12.22 -13.72
N THR A 64 20.11 -12.92 -13.25
CA THR A 64 19.03 -12.33 -12.45
C THR A 64 19.31 -12.57 -10.97
N VAL A 65 19.33 -11.48 -10.19
CA VAL A 65 19.49 -11.54 -8.73
C VAL A 65 18.16 -11.14 -8.09
N PHE A 66 17.61 -12.01 -7.25
CA PHE A 66 16.37 -11.75 -6.52
C PHE A 66 16.67 -11.25 -5.10
N LYS A 67 16.01 -10.16 -4.71
CA LYS A 67 16.04 -9.65 -3.33
C LYS A 67 14.62 -9.62 -2.78
N TYR A 68 14.44 -10.07 -1.56
CA TYR A 68 13.16 -10.07 -0.87
C TYR A 68 13.15 -8.96 0.18
N ALA A 69 12.16 -8.07 0.07
CA ALA A 69 11.97 -6.96 0.98
C ALA A 69 10.84 -7.28 1.97
N ILE A 70 11.17 -7.45 3.25
CA ILE A 70 10.19 -7.67 4.31
C ILE A 70 9.93 -6.32 4.99
N GLN A 71 8.72 -5.80 4.80
CA GLN A 71 8.28 -4.55 5.43
C GLN A 71 7.86 -4.76 6.87
N MET A 72 8.44 -3.94 7.75
CA MET A 72 8.19 -3.95 9.18
C MET A 72 7.53 -2.63 9.57
N ILE A 73 6.33 -2.69 10.12
CA ILE A 73 5.62 -1.55 10.71
C ILE A 73 5.73 -1.69 12.23
N THR A 74 6.24 -0.67 12.89
CA THR A 74 6.48 -0.63 14.34
C THR A 74 5.68 0.49 14.97
N ASP A 75 4.78 0.14 15.87
CA ASP A 75 4.01 1.11 16.64
C ASP A 75 4.68 1.37 17.99
N ILE A 76 4.80 2.65 18.35
CA ILE A 76 5.25 3.06 19.67
C ILE A 76 4.07 2.94 20.64
N GLY A 77 3.91 1.76 21.24
CA GLY A 77 2.81 1.46 22.16
C GLY A 77 1.45 1.81 21.54
N ASN A 78 0.56 2.42 22.32
CA ASN A 78 -0.71 3.00 21.84
C ASN A 78 -0.66 4.54 21.72
N THR A 79 0.46 5.11 21.23
CA THR A 79 0.64 6.56 21.06
C THR A 79 0.31 7.05 19.65
N GLY A 80 0.15 8.37 19.47
CA GLY A 80 -0.14 8.97 18.16
C GLY A 80 -1.61 8.84 17.77
N VAL A 81 -2.04 9.68 16.84
CA VAL A 81 -3.42 9.76 16.36
C VAL A 81 -3.50 9.20 14.94
N ARG A 82 -4.64 8.59 14.61
CA ARG A 82 -4.98 8.27 13.23
C ARG A 82 -5.88 9.37 12.71
N ASP A 83 -5.41 10.06 11.70
CA ASP A 83 -6.15 11.15 11.08
C ASP A 83 -5.92 11.13 9.58
N ILE A 84 -7.00 11.21 8.81
CA ILE A 84 -6.94 11.25 7.36
C ILE A 84 -7.74 12.41 6.80
N GLU A 85 -7.25 12.93 5.69
CA GLU A 85 -7.87 13.98 4.92
C GLU A 85 -8.21 13.45 3.52
N PHE A 86 -9.46 13.67 3.08
CA PHE A 86 -9.85 13.48 1.69
C PHE A 86 -9.37 14.68 0.86
N ALA A 87 -8.12 14.61 0.39
CA ALA A 87 -7.35 15.74 -0.12
C ALA A 87 -7.78 16.21 -1.51
N ASP A 88 -8.11 15.28 -2.42
CA ASP A 88 -8.58 15.61 -3.77
C ASP A 88 -9.55 14.54 -4.29
N LYS A 89 -10.39 14.93 -5.25
CA LYS A 89 -11.29 14.01 -5.95
C LYS A 89 -11.43 14.39 -7.42
N LYS A 90 -11.47 13.38 -8.28
CA LYS A 90 -11.70 13.55 -9.73
C LYS A 90 -12.49 12.38 -10.28
N LEU A 91 -13.49 12.69 -11.11
CA LEU A 91 -14.15 11.67 -11.92
C LEU A 91 -13.39 11.53 -13.25
N ILE A 92 -12.96 10.31 -13.57
CA ILE A 92 -12.27 9.96 -14.82
C ILE A 92 -13.11 8.93 -15.58
N ASN A 93 -13.02 8.93 -16.91
CA ASN A 93 -13.61 7.88 -17.73
C ASN A 93 -12.51 6.89 -18.12
N ALA A 94 -12.71 5.62 -17.76
CA ALA A 94 -11.81 4.53 -18.10
C ALA A 94 -12.59 3.49 -18.90
N GLY A 95 -12.49 3.57 -20.24
CA GLY A 95 -13.14 2.61 -21.14
C GLY A 95 -14.67 2.61 -21.04
N GLY A 96 -15.30 3.78 -20.90
CA GLY A 96 -16.75 3.91 -20.76
C GLY A 96 -17.27 3.76 -19.33
N VAL A 97 -16.39 3.44 -18.36
CA VAL A 97 -16.75 3.37 -16.94
C VAL A 97 -16.33 4.67 -16.25
N SER A 98 -17.27 5.29 -15.50
CA SER A 98 -16.95 6.39 -14.61
C SER A 98 -16.19 5.86 -13.38
N VAL A 99 -15.01 6.41 -13.11
CA VAL A 99 -14.15 6.03 -11.98
C VAL A 99 -13.91 7.26 -11.12
N LEU A 100 -14.19 7.16 -9.82
CA LEU A 100 -13.79 8.18 -8.86
C LEU A 100 -12.34 7.93 -8.44
N ALA A 101 -11.43 8.79 -8.88
CA ALA A 101 -10.09 8.91 -8.35
C ALA A 101 -10.13 9.81 -7.10
N LEU A 102 -9.79 9.24 -5.95
CA LEU A 102 -9.87 9.89 -4.64
C LEU A 102 -8.50 9.84 -3.96
N ASP A 103 -7.94 11.01 -3.64
CA ASP A 103 -6.69 11.10 -2.90
C ASP A 103 -6.98 11.23 -1.42
N ILE A 104 -6.41 10.32 -0.63
CA ILE A 104 -6.51 10.33 0.83
C ILE A 104 -5.11 10.52 1.39
N ALA A 105 -4.92 11.57 2.19
CA ALA A 105 -3.68 11.86 2.89
C ALA A 105 -3.78 11.44 4.36
N ASN A 106 -2.72 10.85 4.91
CA ASN A 106 -2.62 10.58 6.34
C ASN A 106 -1.92 11.75 7.03
N LYS A 107 -2.69 12.47 7.84
CA LYS A 107 -2.24 13.63 8.62
C LYS A 107 -1.88 13.27 10.06
N GLY A 108 -2.23 12.06 10.49
CA GLY A 108 -1.86 11.54 11.80
C GLY A 108 -0.46 10.94 11.83
N GLU A 109 -0.10 10.44 13.01
CA GLU A 109 1.19 9.82 13.30
C GLU A 109 1.16 8.29 13.18
N ARG A 110 -0.04 7.69 13.06
CA ARG A 110 -0.19 6.24 12.89
C ARG A 110 -0.45 5.85 11.45
N VAL A 111 0.12 4.73 11.03
CA VAL A 111 -0.24 4.12 9.76
C VAL A 111 -1.70 3.68 9.81
N ILE A 112 -2.40 3.84 8.70
CA ILE A 112 -3.76 3.32 8.52
C ILE A 112 -3.81 2.46 7.26
N ARG A 113 -4.67 1.42 7.28
CA ARG A 113 -4.89 0.55 6.13
C ARG A 113 -6.38 0.46 5.76
N PRO A 114 -7.00 1.58 5.34
CA PRO A 114 -8.43 1.63 5.23
C PRO A 114 -8.93 0.80 4.05
N VAL A 115 -10.09 0.17 4.22
CA VAL A 115 -10.92 -0.30 3.11
C VAL A 115 -11.76 0.89 2.68
N VAL A 116 -11.67 1.27 1.41
CA VAL A 116 -12.35 2.47 0.89
C VAL A 116 -13.44 2.06 -0.08
N TRP A 117 -14.65 2.57 0.11
CA TRP A 117 -15.77 2.38 -0.82
C TRP A 117 -16.63 3.64 -0.94
N ALA A 118 -17.48 3.64 -1.96
CA ALA A 118 -18.50 4.65 -2.19
C ALA A 118 -19.89 4.03 -2.21
N GLU A 119 -20.85 4.66 -1.56
CA GLU A 119 -22.28 4.38 -1.72
C GLU A 119 -22.94 5.51 -2.51
N LEU A 120 -23.67 5.15 -3.56
CA LEU A 120 -24.35 6.11 -4.44
C LEU A 120 -25.84 6.11 -4.14
N TYR A 121 -26.40 7.31 -4.07
CA TYR A 121 -27.83 7.56 -3.91
C TYR A 121 -28.30 8.49 -5.03
N ASP A 122 -29.37 8.14 -5.72
CA ASP A 122 -29.94 8.95 -6.80
C ASP A 122 -30.63 10.23 -6.28
N GLU A 123 -31.17 11.06 -7.18
CA GLU A 123 -31.87 12.30 -6.82
C GLU A 123 -33.11 12.07 -5.95
N GLN A 124 -33.71 10.88 -6.02
CA GLN A 124 -34.86 10.49 -5.18
C GLN A 124 -34.43 9.89 -3.84
N GLY A 125 -33.12 9.72 -3.61
CA GLY A 125 -32.54 9.12 -2.41
C GLY A 125 -32.51 7.59 -2.43
N ASN A 126 -32.82 6.95 -3.56
CA ASN A 126 -32.71 5.49 -3.67
C ASN A 126 -31.24 5.09 -3.76
N HIS A 127 -30.89 4.02 -3.06
CA HIS A 127 -29.54 3.45 -3.11
C HIS A 127 -29.29 2.82 -4.48
N ALA A 128 -28.35 3.38 -5.23
CA ALA A 128 -27.95 2.94 -6.57
C ALA A 128 -26.83 1.88 -6.54
N GLY A 129 -26.11 1.75 -5.43
CA GLY A 129 -25.11 0.69 -5.23
C GLY A 129 -23.93 1.10 -4.35
N ARG A 130 -23.15 0.08 -3.96
CA ARG A 130 -21.89 0.21 -3.24
C ARG A 130 -20.73 -0.25 -4.12
N PHE A 131 -19.67 0.54 -4.18
CA PHE A 131 -18.52 0.32 -5.08
C PHE A 131 -17.20 0.39 -4.32
N GLU A 132 -16.38 -0.64 -4.46
CA GLU A 132 -15.11 -0.79 -3.74
C GLU A 132 -13.95 -0.10 -4.47
N GLY A 133 -13.15 0.66 -3.72
CA GLY A 133 -11.85 1.22 -4.14
C GLY A 133 -10.64 0.41 -3.68
N GLY A 134 -10.89 -0.63 -2.88
CA GLY A 134 -9.88 -1.54 -2.35
C GLY A 134 -9.26 -1.06 -1.03
N ARG A 135 -8.11 -1.65 -0.70
CA ARG A 135 -7.43 -1.48 0.58
C ARG A 135 -5.95 -1.19 0.38
N ARG A 136 -5.44 -0.10 0.96
CA ARG A 136 -4.02 0.31 0.85
C ARG A 136 -3.49 0.83 2.17
N TRP A 137 -2.19 0.71 2.38
CA TRP A 137 -1.50 1.36 3.51
C TRP A 137 -1.30 2.84 3.19
N ILE A 138 -1.54 3.72 4.16
CA ILE A 138 -1.22 5.15 4.08
C ILE A 138 -0.35 5.48 5.29
N TYR A 139 0.93 5.72 5.05
CA TYR A 139 1.92 6.04 6.09
C TYR A 139 1.76 7.47 6.60
N PRO A 140 2.17 7.76 7.85
CA PRO A 140 2.20 9.12 8.37
C PRO A 140 2.89 10.09 7.39
N GLY A 141 2.25 11.22 7.11
CA GLY A 141 2.78 12.24 6.19
C GLY A 141 2.75 11.87 4.70
N SER A 142 2.12 10.75 4.33
CA SER A 142 1.97 10.32 2.93
C SER A 142 0.51 10.39 2.46
N SER A 143 0.30 10.22 1.15
CA SER A 143 -1.03 10.10 0.55
C SER A 143 -1.10 8.93 -0.41
N CYS A 144 -2.32 8.45 -0.67
CA CYS A 144 -2.58 7.42 -1.65
C CYS A 144 -3.84 7.73 -2.46
N ARG A 145 -3.80 7.40 -3.75
CA ARG A 145 -4.96 7.45 -4.64
C ARG A 145 -5.73 6.13 -4.61
N PHE A 146 -7.02 6.20 -4.37
CA PHE A 146 -7.98 5.11 -4.55
C PHE A 146 -8.77 5.35 -5.83
N GLU A 147 -9.07 4.29 -6.56
CA GLU A 147 -9.86 4.33 -7.78
C GLU A 147 -11.10 3.47 -7.57
N ILE A 148 -12.28 4.11 -7.59
CA ILE A 148 -13.57 3.47 -7.34
C ILE A 148 -14.37 3.44 -8.64
N PRO A 149 -14.44 2.30 -9.36
CA PRO A 149 -15.18 2.20 -10.61
C PRO A 149 -16.68 2.02 -10.35
N PHE A 150 -17.50 2.90 -10.93
CA PHE A 150 -18.96 2.84 -10.89
C PHE A 150 -19.49 2.02 -12.07
N LYS A 151 -19.36 0.70 -11.97
CA LYS A 151 -19.84 -0.23 -13.00
C LYS A 151 -21.36 -0.33 -12.97
N ASP A 152 -21.97 -0.44 -14.14
CA ASP A 152 -23.42 -0.63 -14.30
C ASP A 152 -24.30 0.46 -13.66
N VAL A 153 -23.73 1.66 -13.47
CA VAL A 153 -24.45 2.84 -12.98
C VAL A 153 -24.85 3.71 -14.18
N LYS A 154 -26.12 4.13 -14.20
CA LYS A 154 -26.63 5.02 -15.25
C LYS A 154 -26.00 6.41 -15.12
N ALA A 155 -25.93 7.14 -16.24
CA ALA A 155 -25.60 8.56 -16.21
C ALA A 155 -26.67 9.34 -15.41
N GLY A 156 -26.24 10.30 -14.61
CA GLY A 156 -27.13 11.05 -13.72
C GLY A 156 -26.40 11.74 -12.58
N GLN A 157 -27.16 12.45 -11.74
CA GLN A 157 -26.67 13.08 -10.52
C GLN A 157 -26.80 12.12 -9.34
N TYR A 158 -25.75 12.02 -8.54
CA TYR A 158 -25.69 11.14 -7.39
C TYR A 158 -25.14 11.86 -6.16
N LYS A 159 -25.79 11.64 -5.03
CA LYS A 159 -25.21 11.89 -3.72
C LYS A 159 -24.35 10.69 -3.36
N THR A 160 -23.06 10.92 -3.17
CA THR A 160 -22.07 9.87 -2.95
C THR A 160 -21.52 9.97 -1.54
N LEU A 161 -21.68 8.91 -0.75
CA LEU A 161 -21.05 8.75 0.56
C LEU A 161 -19.78 7.92 0.39
N ILE A 162 -18.64 8.51 0.69
CA ILE A 162 -17.36 7.82 0.74
C ILE A 162 -17.11 7.38 2.17
N ILE A 163 -16.71 6.12 2.33
CA ILE A 163 -16.24 5.58 3.61
C ILE A 163 -14.81 5.07 3.43
N ALA A 164 -13.95 5.44 4.36
CA ALA A 164 -12.63 4.87 4.56
C ALA A 164 -12.62 4.20 5.95
N ASP A 165 -12.79 2.89 5.96
CA ASP A 165 -12.87 2.08 7.18
C ASP A 165 -11.47 1.58 7.57
N GLY A 166 -10.92 2.16 8.64
CA GLY A 166 -9.64 1.78 9.25
C GLY A 166 -9.70 0.48 10.07
N GLY A 167 -10.89 -0.05 10.36
CA GLY A 167 -11.13 -1.15 11.30
C GLY A 167 -11.44 -0.66 12.72
N GLU A 168 -11.57 -1.63 13.65
CA GLU A 168 -11.85 -1.48 15.10
C GLU A 168 -12.79 -0.32 15.50
N GLU A 169 -12.30 0.91 15.61
CA GLU A 169 -13.08 2.07 16.04
C GLU A 169 -12.94 3.31 15.13
N GLU A 170 -12.31 3.18 13.96
CA GLU A 170 -11.96 4.34 13.12
C GLU A 170 -12.50 4.19 11.70
N ALA A 171 -13.60 4.89 11.45
CA ALA A 171 -14.12 5.11 10.11
C ALA A 171 -14.15 6.60 9.82
N PHE A 172 -13.78 6.95 8.59
CA PHE A 172 -13.79 8.32 8.11
C PHE A 172 -14.77 8.42 6.95
N GLY A 173 -15.48 9.53 6.87
CA GLY A 173 -16.51 9.75 5.87
C GLY A 173 -16.35 11.06 5.13
N ALA A 174 -16.69 11.06 3.85
CA ALA A 174 -16.88 12.29 3.08
C ALA A 174 -18.12 12.15 2.20
N GLN A 175 -18.77 13.28 1.92
CA GLN A 175 -19.96 13.30 1.08
C GLN A 175 -19.76 14.24 -0.11
N TYR A 176 -20.07 13.77 -1.31
CA TYR A 176 -19.93 14.53 -2.55
C TYR A 176 -21.18 14.43 -3.41
N ALA A 177 -21.47 15.49 -4.18
CA ALA A 177 -22.38 15.41 -5.31
C ALA A 177 -21.56 15.11 -6.57
N LEU A 178 -21.88 14.04 -7.28
CA LEU A 178 -21.20 13.60 -8.50
C LEU A 178 -22.18 13.57 -9.67
N ILE A 179 -21.71 13.93 -10.86
CA ILE A 179 -22.46 13.81 -12.11
C ILE A 179 -21.75 12.76 -12.94
N LEU A 180 -22.37 11.59 -13.08
CA LEU A 180 -21.87 10.50 -13.91
C LEU A 180 -22.32 10.73 -15.36
N LYS A 181 -21.39 10.57 -16.30
CA LYS A 181 -21.60 10.76 -17.74
C LYS A 181 -21.51 9.44 -18.47
#